data_AF-A0A645B500-F1
#
_entry.id   AF-A0A645B500-F1
#
_cell.length_a   1.000
_cell.length_b   1.000
_cell.length_c   1.000
_cell.angle_alpha   90.00
_cell.angle_beta   90.00
_cell.angle_gamma   90.00
#
_symmetry.space_group_name_H-M   'P 1'
#
loop_
_entity.id
_entity.type
_entity.pdbx_description
1 polymer ?
#
loop_
_entity_poly.entity_id
_entity_poly.type
_entity_poly.pdbx_seq_one_letter_code
_entity_poly.pdbx_strand_id
1 'polypeptide(L)' 'MVVTCALIGANGLGMEILLATNRVDMGKALFPGICIVILAIIMDRLTQAMVNQSEVRDDV' A
#
# COMPACT_ATOMS: atom_id res chain seq x y z
N MET A 1 -2.69 0.12 -6.35
CA MET A 1 -2.10 1.47 -6.20
C MET A 1 -3.08 2.30 -5.35
N VAL A 2 -2.70 2.77 -4.16
CA VAL A 2 -3.64 3.32 -3.14
C VAL A 2 -3.99 4.80 -3.37
N VAL A 3 -3.03 5.62 -3.81
CA VAL A 3 -3.24 7.07 -4.00
C VAL A 3 -4.22 7.37 -5.13
N THR A 4 -4.19 6.56 -6.20
CA THR A 4 -5.12 6.69 -7.32
C THR A 4 -6.57 6.41 -6.93
N CYS A 5 -6.82 5.52 -5.96
CA CYS A 5 -8.17 5.29 -5.43
C CYS A 5 -8.75 6.53 -4.73
N ALA A 6 -7.89 7.30 -4.03
CA ALA A 6 -8.32 8.53 -3.36
C ALA A 6 -8.72 9.63 -4.34
N LEU A 7 -8.11 9.69 -5.53
CA LEU A 7 -8.49 10.62 -6.59
C LEU A 7 -9.90 10.33 -7.16
N ILE A 8 -10.37 9.09 -7.04
CA ILE A 8 -11.70 8.65 -7.51
C ILE A 8 -12.75 8.78 -6.37
N GLY A 9 -12.36 9.33 -5.21
CA GLY A 9 -13.26 9.58 -4.08
C GLY A 9 -13.44 8.38 -3.13
N ALA A 10 -12.58 7.37 -3.22
CA ALA A 10 -12.59 6.28 -2.24
C ALA A 10 -12.08 6.77 -0.87
N ASN A 11 -12.82 6.45 0.19
CA ASN A 11 -12.41 6.76 1.55
C ASN A 11 -11.26 5.83 1.99
N GLY A 12 -10.28 6.39 2.70
CA GLY A 12 -9.15 5.63 3.27
C GLY A 12 -7.86 6.44 3.42
N LEU A 13 -6.77 5.74 3.70
CA LEU A 13 -5.44 6.35 3.94
C LEU A 13 -4.92 7.20 2.78
N GLY A 14 -5.31 6.88 1.54
CA GLY A 14 -4.96 7.68 0.37
C GLY A 14 -5.58 9.08 0.38
N MET A 15 -6.74 9.27 1.01
CA MET A 15 -7.42 10.56 1.09
C MET A 15 -6.69 11.51 2.03
N GLU A 16 -6.22 11.02 3.17
CA GLU A 16 -5.37 11.78 4.11
C GLU A 16 -4.09 12.28 3.42
N ILE A 17 -3.43 11.42 2.62
CA ILE A 17 -2.23 11.78 1.86
C ILE A 17 -2.55 12.83 0.80
N LEU A 18 -3.66 12.66 0.09
CA LEU A 18 -4.10 13.60 -0.94
C LEU A 18 -4.42 14.98 -0.35
N LEU A 19 -5.10 15.03 0.80
CA LEU A 19 -5.40 16.27 1.53
C LEU A 19 -4.14 16.93 2.09
N ALA A 20 -3.24 16.15 2.69
CA ALA A 20 -1.98 16.64 3.23
C ALA A 20 -1.09 17.23 2.12
N THR A 21 -1.03 16.57 0.96
CA THR A 21 -0.32 17.06 -0.22
C THR A 21 -0.95 18.34 -0.77
N ASN A 22 -2.28 18.39 -0.84
CA ASN A 22 -3.01 19.57 -1.33
C ASN A 22 -2.79 20.80 -0.43
N ARG A 23 -2.67 20.59 0.89
CA ARG A 23 -2.42 21.65 1.88
C ARG A 23 -0.95 21.97 2.12
N VAL A 24 -0.03 21.36 1.35
CA VAL A 24 1.43 21.51 1.51
C VAL A 24 1.89 21.14 2.93
N ASP A 25 1.17 20.24 3.58
CA ASP A 25 1.46 19.77 4.94
C ASP A 25 2.08 18.37 4.87
N MET A 26 3.36 18.32 4.54
CA MET A 26 4.09 17.05 4.38
C MET A 26 4.17 16.26 5.68
N GLY A 27 4.14 16.93 6.84
CA GLY A 27 4.15 16.27 8.15
C GLY A 27 2.96 15.34 8.32
N LYS A 28 1.77 15.76 7.87
CA LYS A 28 0.55 14.94 7.90
C LYS A 28 0.56 13.79 6.89
N ALA A 29 1.30 13.90 5.78
CA ALA A 29 1.38 12.83 4.79
C ALA A 29 2.27 11.64 5.23
N LEU A 30 3.22 11.88 6.15
CA LEU A 30 4.19 10.86 6.59
C LEU A 30 3.53 9.68 7.32
N PHE A 31 2.63 9.95 8.26
CA PHE A 31 1.99 8.93 9.08
C PHE A 31 1.16 7.93 8.24
N PRO A 32 0.19 8.36 7.41
CA PRO A 32 -0.55 7.47 6.53
C PRO A 32 0.35 6.81 5.48
N GLY A 33 1.41 7.49 5.01
CA GLY A 33 2.40 6.92 4.09
C GLY A 33 3.14 5.72 4.68
N ILE A 34 3.64 5.84 5.91
CA ILE A 34 4.32 4.75 6.63
C ILE A 34 3.38 3.56 6.86
N CYS A 35 2.12 3.81 7.23
CA CYS A 35 1.13 2.75 7.38
C CYS A 35 0.92 1.96 6.09
N ILE A 36 0.83 2.64 4.94
CA ILE A 36 0.69 1.99 3.62
C ILE A 36 1.93 1.18 3.28
N VAL A 37 3.14 1.69 3.56
CA VAL A 37 4.40 0.97 3.30
C VAL A 37 4.47 -0.32 4.12
N ILE A 38 4.12 -0.28 5.41
CA ILE A 38 4.09 -1.47 6.26
C ILE A 38 3.11 -2.51 5.70
N LEU A 39 1.90 -2.09 5.32
CA LEU A 39 0.91 -2.97 4.71
C LEU A 39 1.40 -3.56 3.38
N ALA A 40 2.06 -2.76 2.55
CA ALA A 40 2.63 -3.21 1.29
C ALA A 40 3.71 -4.27 1.51
N ILE A 41 4.61 -4.09 2.49
CA ILE A 41 5.63 -5.07 2.85
C ILE A 41 4.99 -6.38 3.31
N ILE A 42 3.96 -6.32 4.15
CA ILE A 42 3.27 -7.53 4.63
C ILE A 42 2.63 -8.28 3.46
N MET A 43 1.91 -7.56 2.59
CA MET A 43 1.28 -8.15 1.41
C MET A 43 2.31 -8.74 0.44
N ASP A 44 3.43 -8.06 0.25
CA ASP A 44 4.53 -8.52 -0.59
C ASP A 44 5.15 -9.81 -0.04
N ARG A 45 5.37 -9.88 1.29
CA ARG A 45 5.88 -11.09 1.95
C ARG A 45 4.94 -12.28 1.84
N LEU A 46 3.63 -12.05 2.01
CA LEU A 46 2.62 -13.09 1.81
C LEU A 46 2.60 -13.57 0.36
N THR A 47 2.68 -12.65 -0.59
CA THR A 47 2.72 -12.97 -2.03
C THR A 47 3.95 -13.81 -2.36
N GLN A 48 5.13 -13.41 -1.90
CA GLN A 48 6.36 -14.17 -2.08
C GLN A 48 6.26 -15.57 -1.46
N ALA A 49 5.70 -15.72 -0.27
CA ALA A 49 5.52 -17.02 0.38
C ALA A 49 4.58 -17.96 -0.40
N MET A 50 3.51 -17.41 -0.99
CA MET A 50 2.58 -18.20 -1.83
C MET A 50 3.22 -18.61 -3.16
N VAL A 51 3.98 -17.71 -3.79
CA VAL A 51 4.69 -18.00 -5.05
C VAL A 51 5.79 -19.06 -4.83
N ASN A 52 6.61 -18.94 -3.78
CA ASN A 52 7.66 -19.92 -3.48
C ASN A 52 7.12 -21.34 -3.22
N GLN A 53 5.86 -21.48 -2.80
CA GLN A 53 5.25 -22.79 -2.58
C GLN A 53 4.72 -23.42 -3.88
N SER A 54 4.54 -22.63 -4.93
CA SER A 54 4.02 -23.08 -6.22
C SER A 54 5.14 -23.69 -7.08
N GLU A 55 6.37 -23.18 -6.97
CA GLU A 55 7.54 -23.68 -7.71
C GLU A 55 8.01 -25.07 -7.26
N VAL A 56 7.55 -25.59 -6.10
CA VAL A 56 7.89 -26.92 -5.56
C VAL A 56 6.81 -27.98 -5.90
N ARG A 57 5.72 -27.58 -6.56
CA ARG A 57 4.61 -28.50 -6.92
C ARG A 57 4.62 -28.89 -8.40
N ASP A 58 5.30 -28.15 -9.26
CA ASP A 58 5.31 -28.40 -10.71
C ASP A 58 6.36 -29.45 -11.13
N ASP A 59 7.12 -29.97 -10.17
CA ASP A 59 8.21 -30.94 -10.32
C ASP A 59 7.83 -32.38 -9.88
N VAL A 60 6.53 -32.71 -9.79
CA VAL A 60 6.02 -34.10 -9.56
C VAL A 60 5.19 -34.62 -10.73
#